data_AF-A0A258L874-F1
#
_entry.id   AF-A0A258L874-F1
#
_cell.length_a   1.000
_cell.length_b   1.000
_cell.length_c   1.000
_cell.angle_alpha   90.00
_cell.angle_beta   90.00
_cell.angle_gamma   90.00
#
_symmetry.space_group_name_H-M   'P 1'
#
loop_
_entity.id
_entity.type
_entity.pdbx_description
1 polymer ?
#
loop_
_entity_poly.entity_id
_entity_poly.type
_entity_poly.pdbx_seq_one_letter_code
_entity_poly.pdbx_strand_id
1 'polypeptide(L)'
;KGELFTKVKNELSHILKVLENDKGSADIKKMIKLLSEDEKMDKDWEHFAQHFDKVHSDFVVSLKEAHPNLSPNETKLCAYLRMNLSSKEMAQLMNISVRGVEISRYRLRKKLNLSTETSLFSYLISLTGSGTEPETKNAGT
;
A
#
# COMPACT_ATOMS: atom_id res chain seq x y z
N LYS A 1 11.28 -2.23 -11.85
CA LYS A 1 9.90 -2.76 -12.06
C LYS A 1 9.15 -1.94 -13.11
N GLY A 2 9.17 -0.60 -13.04
CA GLY A 2 8.45 0.27 -13.99
C GLY A 2 8.82 0.07 -15.47
N GLU A 3 10.10 -0.07 -15.81
CA GLU A 3 10.52 -0.12 -17.23
C GLU A 3 9.95 -1.32 -18.01
N LEU A 4 9.85 -2.51 -17.37
CA LEU A 4 9.26 -3.69 -18.00
C LEU A 4 7.76 -3.52 -18.21
N PHE A 5 7.05 -2.97 -17.22
CA PHE A 5 5.61 -2.71 -17.30
C PHE A 5 5.29 -1.74 -18.43
N THR A 6 6.07 -0.66 -18.56
CA THR A 6 5.93 0.30 -19.66
C THR A 6 6.19 -0.37 -21.02
N LYS A 7 7.22 -1.22 -21.13
CA LYS A 7 7.49 -1.98 -22.36
C LYS A 7 6.32 -2.90 -22.73
N VAL A 8 5.80 -3.68 -21.79
CA VAL A 8 4.65 -4.58 -22.02
C VAL A 8 3.41 -3.79 -22.44
N LYS A 9 3.11 -2.67 -21.77
CA LYS A 9 1.98 -1.79 -22.12
C LYS A 9 2.10 -1.24 -23.54
N ASN A 10 3.31 -0.86 -23.95
CA ASN A 10 3.58 -0.34 -25.29
C ASN A 10 3.39 -1.43 -26.36
N GLU A 11 3.91 -2.65 -26.13
CA GLU A 11 3.71 -3.78 -27.04
C GLU A 11 2.22 -4.14 -27.18
N LEU A 12 1.48 -4.20 -26.08
CA LEU A 12 0.03 -4.43 -26.10
C LEU A 12 -0.71 -3.32 -26.88
N SER A 13 -0.28 -2.07 -26.72
CA SER A 13 -0.86 -0.93 -27.44
C SER A 13 -0.56 -1.00 -28.94
N HIS A 14 0.60 -1.53 -29.32
CA HIS A 14 0.96 -1.77 -30.71
C HIS A 14 0.11 -2.90 -31.32
N ILE A 15 -0.01 -4.04 -30.64
CA ILE A 15 -0.88 -5.15 -31.05
C ILE A 15 -2.33 -4.67 -31.22
N LEU A 16 -2.82 -3.84 -30.31
CA LEU A 16 -4.18 -3.27 -30.39
C LEU A 16 -4.41 -2.44 -31.66
N LYS A 17 -3.40 -1.71 -32.13
CA LYS A 17 -3.49 -0.91 -33.37
C LYS A 17 -3.54 -1.79 -34.62
N VAL A 18 -2.91 -2.96 -34.57
CA VAL A 18 -2.87 -3.93 -35.68
C VAL A 18 -4.17 -4.75 -35.75
N LEU A 19 -4.84 -4.98 -34.62
CA LEU A 19 -6.08 -5.74 -34.57
C LEU A 19 -7.28 -4.85 -34.94
N GLU A 20 -7.76 -4.96 -36.18
CA GLU A 20 -8.93 -4.25 -36.73
C GLU A 20 -10.25 -4.70 -36.08
N ASN A 21 -10.53 -4.20 -34.87
CA ASN A 21 -11.83 -4.27 -34.20
C ASN A 21 -12.38 -5.68 -33.87
N ASP A 22 -11.54 -6.70 -33.85
CA ASP A 22 -11.92 -8.04 -33.41
C ASP A 22 -12.07 -8.12 -31.88
N LYS A 23 -12.75 -9.17 -31.39
CA LYS A 23 -13.02 -9.44 -29.98
C LYS A 23 -11.73 -9.44 -29.12
N GLY A 24 -10.60 -9.84 -29.70
CA GLY A 24 -9.27 -9.76 -29.08
C GLY A 24 -8.81 -8.34 -28.74
N SER A 25 -9.30 -7.31 -29.44
CA SER A 25 -9.01 -5.91 -29.14
C SER A 25 -9.62 -5.48 -27.80
N ALA A 26 -10.77 -6.06 -27.41
CA ALA A 26 -11.45 -5.72 -26.16
C ALA A 26 -10.68 -6.23 -24.93
N ASP A 27 -10.12 -7.45 -25.01
CA ASP A 27 -9.36 -8.02 -23.90
C ASP A 27 -7.99 -7.34 -23.73
N ILE A 28 -7.33 -6.97 -24.84
CA ILE A 28 -6.10 -6.17 -24.79
C ILE A 28 -6.36 -4.77 -24.21
N LYS A 29 -7.46 -4.12 -24.58
CA LYS A 29 -7.90 -2.85 -23.97
C LYS A 29 -8.09 -2.98 -22.45
N LYS A 30 -8.70 -4.08 -21.98
CA LYS A 30 -8.84 -4.36 -20.54
C LYS A 30 -7.48 -4.51 -19.87
N MET A 31 -6.54 -5.24 -20.47
CA MET A 31 -5.19 -5.40 -19.91
C MET A 31 -4.44 -4.06 -19.81
N ILE A 32 -4.47 -3.24 -20.86
CA ILE A 32 -3.85 -1.90 -20.85
C ILE A 32 -4.47 -1.02 -19.76
N LYS A 33 -5.79 -1.12 -19.56
CA LYS A 33 -6.51 -0.40 -18.50
C LYS A 33 -6.03 -0.84 -17.12
N LEU A 34 -5.95 -2.14 -16.84
CA LEU A 34 -5.46 -2.68 -15.56
C LEU A 34 -4.03 -2.22 -15.25
N LEU A 35 -3.15 -2.22 -16.26
CA LEU A 35 -1.77 -1.72 -16.11
C LEU A 35 -1.73 -0.22 -15.81
N SER A 36 -2.63 0.55 -16.41
CA SER A 36 -2.72 2.00 -16.18
C SER A 36 -3.28 2.34 -14.80
N GLU A 37 -4.19 1.51 -14.28
CA GLU A 37 -4.73 1.63 -12.92
C GLU A 37 -3.64 1.37 -11.87
N ASP A 38 -2.77 0.37 -12.09
CA ASP A 38 -1.62 0.08 -11.21
C ASP A 38 -0.61 1.24 -11.20
N GLU A 39 -0.23 1.78 -12.37
CA GLU A 39 0.64 2.96 -12.48
C GLU A 39 0.06 4.19 -11.76
N LYS A 40 -1.27 4.36 -11.81
CA LYS A 40 -1.95 5.45 -11.10
C LYS A 40 -1.84 5.27 -9.59
N MET A 41 -2.00 4.06 -9.06
CA MET A 41 -1.89 3.77 -7.63
C MET A 41 -0.49 4.07 -7.07
N ASP A 42 0.57 3.79 -7.84
CA ASP A 42 1.94 4.13 -7.46
C ASP A 42 2.13 5.66 -7.37
N LYS A 43 1.59 6.42 -8.32
CA LYS A 43 1.61 7.90 -8.27
C LYS A 43 0.78 8.46 -7.12
N ASP A 44 -0.39 7.88 -6.87
CA ASP A 44 -1.25 8.27 -5.74
C ASP A 44 -0.53 8.00 -4.41
N TRP A 45 0.25 6.91 -4.31
CA TRP A 45 1.11 6.64 -3.17
C TRP A 45 2.27 7.64 -3.05
N GLU A 46 2.94 8.01 -4.13
CA GLU A 46 4.02 9.02 -4.09
C GLU A 46 3.49 10.37 -3.61
N HIS A 47 2.35 10.83 -4.14
CA HIS A 47 1.68 12.03 -3.65
C HIS A 47 1.31 11.89 -2.18
N PHE A 48 0.73 10.76 -1.78
CA PHE A 48 0.42 10.50 -0.38
C PHE A 48 1.67 10.58 0.50
N ALA A 49 2.78 9.93 0.12
CA ALA A 49 4.01 9.90 0.89
C ALA A 49 4.58 11.32 1.11
N GLN A 50 4.53 12.18 0.09
CA GLN A 50 4.93 13.58 0.20
C GLN A 50 4.10 14.37 1.22
N HIS A 51 2.80 14.07 1.35
CA HIS A 51 1.93 14.72 2.34
C HIS A 51 2.08 14.07 3.72
N PHE A 52 2.23 12.75 3.74
CA PHE A 52 2.41 11.97 4.95
C PHE A 52 3.68 12.39 5.69
N ASP A 53 4.80 12.56 4.98
CA ASP A 53 6.08 13.00 5.58
C ASP A 53 5.97 14.43 6.17
N LYS A 54 5.09 15.29 5.63
CA LYS A 54 4.84 16.64 6.19
C LYS A 54 4.01 16.62 7.47
N VAL A 55 3.09 15.67 7.60
CA VAL A 55 2.15 15.57 8.74
C VAL A 55 2.71 14.68 9.84
N HIS A 56 3.46 13.65 9.47
CA HIS A 56 4.03 12.64 10.35
C HIS A 56 5.55 12.65 10.26
N SER A 57 6.11 13.86 10.36
CA SER A 57 7.55 14.10 10.42
C SER A 57 8.21 13.08 11.33
N ASP A 58 9.31 12.51 10.86
CA ASP A 58 10.15 11.52 11.54
C ASP A 58 9.57 10.10 11.68
N PHE A 59 8.30 9.81 11.37
CA PHE A 59 7.80 8.43 11.45
C PHE A 59 8.54 7.47 10.53
N VAL A 60 8.66 7.83 9.25
CA VAL A 60 9.33 6.96 8.26
C VAL A 60 10.81 6.79 8.63
N VAL A 61 11.43 7.82 9.23
CA VAL A 61 12.81 7.80 9.71
C VAL A 61 12.92 6.83 10.89
N SER A 62 12.17 7.03 11.98
CA SER A 62 12.19 6.16 13.16
C SER A 62 11.81 4.71 12.83
N LEU A 63 10.87 4.51 11.90
CA LEU A 63 10.52 3.17 11.42
C LEU A 63 11.69 2.49 10.70
N LYS A 64 12.43 3.22 9.87
CA LYS A 64 13.61 2.69 9.16
C LYS A 64 14.79 2.47 10.10
N GLU A 65 14.96 3.31 11.12
CA GLU A 65 15.97 3.12 12.16
C GLU A 65 15.70 1.87 13.00
N ALA A 66 14.44 1.69 13.43
CA ALA A 66 14.03 0.50 14.19
C ALA A 66 14.00 -0.78 13.33
N HIS A 67 13.62 -0.66 12.05
CA HIS A 67 13.42 -1.79 11.13
C HIS A 67 13.98 -1.52 9.73
N PRO A 68 15.32 -1.53 9.55
CA PRO A 68 15.96 -1.16 8.28
C PRO A 68 15.67 -2.14 7.15
N ASN A 69 15.24 -3.36 7.46
CA ASN A 69 15.00 -4.44 6.49
C ASN A 69 13.56 -4.45 5.93
N LEU A 70 12.73 -3.45 6.25
CA LEU A 70 11.39 -3.35 5.67
C LEU A 70 11.47 -3.02 4.18
N SER A 71 10.71 -3.77 3.39
CA SER A 71 10.49 -3.47 1.97
C SER A 71 9.59 -2.23 1.83
N PRO A 72 9.62 -1.54 0.67
CA PRO A 72 8.76 -0.39 0.42
C PRO A 72 7.26 -0.69 0.65
N ASN A 73 6.79 -1.88 0.28
CA ASN A 73 5.40 -2.29 0.50
C ASN A 73 5.07 -2.49 1.99
N GLU A 74 6.03 -2.96 2.79
CA GLU A 74 5.84 -3.08 4.24
C GLU A 74 5.87 -1.71 4.91
N THR A 75 6.73 -0.79 4.48
CA THR A 75 6.70 0.62 4.91
C THR A 75 5.36 1.28 4.58
N LYS A 76 4.85 1.05 3.36
CA LYS A 76 3.51 1.50 2.93
C LYS A 76 2.40 0.97 3.83
N LEU A 77 2.44 -0.33 4.14
CA LEU A 77 1.52 -0.95 5.09
C LEU A 77 1.62 -0.31 6.49
N CYS A 78 2.83 -0.06 7.01
CA CYS A 78 3.02 0.61 8.30
C CYS A 78 2.41 2.02 8.32
N ALA A 79 2.56 2.80 7.25
CA ALA A 79 1.96 4.13 7.15
C ALA A 79 0.43 4.06 7.23
N TYR A 80 -0.19 3.15 6.49
CA TYR A 80 -1.65 2.95 6.52
C TYR A 80 -2.15 2.44 7.88
N LEU A 81 -1.40 1.54 8.51
CA LEU A 81 -1.69 1.07 9.86
C LEU A 81 -1.65 2.21 10.86
N ARG A 82 -0.63 3.08 10.78
CA ARG A 82 -0.48 4.25 11.65
C ARG A 82 -1.59 5.27 11.48
N MET A 83 -2.17 5.39 10.30
CA MET A 83 -3.37 6.21 10.06
C MET A 83 -4.67 5.57 10.56
N ASN A 84 -4.59 4.41 11.21
CA ASN A 84 -5.73 3.64 11.70
C ASN A 84 -6.72 3.25 10.59
N LEU A 85 -6.23 3.01 9.36
CA LEU A 85 -7.07 2.53 8.26
C LEU A 85 -7.54 1.10 8.52
N SER A 86 -8.79 0.82 8.13
CA SER A 86 -9.36 -0.52 8.19
C SER A 86 -8.71 -1.46 7.17
N SER A 87 -8.82 -2.77 7.40
CA SER A 87 -8.33 -3.77 6.43
C SER A 87 -8.99 -3.65 5.06
N LYS A 88 -10.22 -3.10 4.98
CA LYS A 88 -10.93 -2.86 3.70
C LYS A 88 -10.33 -1.68 2.95
N GLU A 89 -10.07 -0.57 3.64
CA GLU A 89 -9.43 0.61 3.03
C GLU A 89 -8.01 0.28 2.59
N MET A 90 -7.23 -0.42 3.42
CA MET A 90 -5.90 -0.89 3.05
C MET A 90 -5.93 -1.82 1.83
N ALA A 91 -6.90 -2.74 1.77
CA ALA A 91 -7.05 -3.65 0.63
C ALA A 91 -7.26 -2.89 -0.69
N GLN A 92 -8.11 -1.85 -0.65
CA GLN A 92 -8.35 -0.97 -1.81
C GLN A 92 -7.08 -0.20 -2.20
N LEU A 93 -6.40 0.42 -1.24
CA LEU A 93 -5.20 1.23 -1.49
C LEU A 93 -3.97 0.43 -1.92
N MET A 94 -3.90 -0.84 -1.51
CA MET A 94 -2.81 -1.76 -1.86
C MET A 94 -3.14 -2.65 -3.06
N ASN A 95 -4.35 -2.55 -3.62
CA ASN A 95 -4.86 -3.39 -4.70
C ASN A 95 -4.68 -4.90 -4.43
N ILE A 96 -5.04 -5.33 -3.23
CA ILE A 96 -5.01 -6.73 -2.81
C ILE A 96 -6.32 -7.10 -2.11
N SER A 97 -6.55 -8.39 -1.88
CA SER A 97 -7.70 -8.82 -1.08
C SER A 97 -7.52 -8.44 0.39
N VAL A 98 -8.65 -8.32 1.12
CA VAL A 98 -8.64 -8.17 2.59
C VAL A 98 -7.84 -9.29 3.26
N ARG A 99 -7.99 -10.53 2.76
CA ARG A 99 -7.18 -11.67 3.19
C ARG A 99 -5.68 -11.45 2.95
N GLY A 100 -5.31 -10.83 1.83
CA GLY A 100 -3.94 -10.44 1.52
C GLY A 100 -3.39 -9.41 2.51
N VAL A 101 -4.21 -8.46 2.96
CA VAL A 101 -3.85 -7.51 4.03
C VAL A 101 -3.59 -8.24 5.34
N GLU A 102 -4.46 -9.17 5.74
CA GLU A 102 -4.28 -9.97 6.96
C GLU A 102 -2.98 -10.78 6.95
N ILE A 103 -2.67 -11.45 5.83
CA ILE A 103 -1.42 -12.20 5.66
C ILE A 103 -0.22 -11.24 5.73
N SER A 104 -0.34 -10.06 5.13
CA SER A 104 0.73 -9.05 5.18
C SER A 104 0.93 -8.51 6.59
N ARG A 105 -0.13 -8.26 7.37
CA ARG A 105 -0.06 -7.89 8.79
C ARG A 105 0.59 -8.99 9.64
N TYR A 106 0.27 -10.25 9.38
CA TYR A 106 0.89 -11.38 10.08
C TYR A 106 2.40 -11.45 9.81
N ARG A 107 2.79 -11.33 8.54
CA ARG A 107 4.22 -11.31 8.16
C ARG A 107 4.94 -10.10 8.74
N LEU A 108 4.31 -8.93 8.68
CA LEU A 108 4.83 -7.70 9.26
C LEU A 108 5.05 -7.87 10.77
N ARG A 109 4.06 -8.39 11.51
CA ARG A 109 4.18 -8.66 12.96
C ARG A 109 5.42 -9.50 13.28
N LYS A 110 5.64 -10.59 12.54
CA LYS A 110 6.84 -11.44 12.71
C LYS A 110 8.12 -10.67 12.42
N LYS A 111 8.13 -9.86 11.36
CA LYS A 111 9.29 -9.09 10.94
C LYS A 111 9.65 -7.96 11.92
N LEU A 112 8.63 -7.39 12.57
CA LEU A 112 8.79 -6.39 13.64
C LEU A 112 9.08 -7.03 15.02
N ASN A 113 9.15 -8.37 15.12
CA ASN A 113 9.34 -9.13 16.35
C ASN A 113 8.32 -8.82 17.47
N LEU A 114 7.04 -8.66 17.11
CA LEU A 114 5.99 -8.29 18.08
C LEU A 114 5.15 -9.50 18.52
N SER A 115 4.84 -9.59 19.82
CA SER A 115 3.94 -10.61 20.40
C SER A 115 2.51 -10.44 19.88
N THR A 116 1.68 -11.48 19.90
CA THR A 116 0.27 -11.43 19.44
C THR A 116 -0.56 -10.36 20.15
N GLU A 117 -0.28 -10.14 21.43
CA GLU A 117 -0.95 -9.17 22.30
C GLU A 117 -0.61 -7.72 21.97
N THR A 118 0.53 -7.48 21.30
CA THR A 118 0.95 -6.11 20.99
C THR A 118 0.14 -5.58 19.81
N SER A 119 -0.59 -4.48 19.98
CA SER A 119 -1.26 -3.83 18.84
C SER A 119 -0.23 -3.25 17.87
N LEU A 120 -0.32 -3.60 16.57
CA LEU A 120 0.50 -3.00 15.52
C LEU A 120 0.33 -1.48 15.48
N PHE A 121 -0.89 -0.98 15.67
CA PHE A 121 -1.17 0.44 15.70
C PHE A 121 -0.43 1.12 16.86
N SER A 122 -0.61 0.63 18.08
CA SER A 122 0.01 1.20 19.28
C SER A 122 1.53 1.18 19.21
N TYR A 123 2.10 0.09 18.68
CA TYR A 123 3.52 -0.01 18.41
C TYR A 123 3.99 1.09 17.44
N LEU A 124 3.34 1.22 16.29
CA LEU A 124 3.73 2.22 15.28
C LEU A 124 3.54 3.66 15.76
N ILE A 125 2.58 3.94 16.64
CA ILE A 125 2.44 5.25 17.31
C ILE A 125 3.62 5.52 18.23
N SER A 126 4.02 4.53 19.05
CA SER A 126 5.12 4.67 20.02
C SER A 126 6.49 4.95 19.39
N LEU A 127 6.69 4.66 18.10
CA LEU A 127 7.93 4.95 17.38
C LEU A 127 8.22 6.45 17.23
N THR A 128 7.22 7.31 17.37
CA THR A 128 7.37 8.77 17.33
C THR A 128 6.77 9.33 18.60
N GLY A 129 7.59 9.88 19.49
CA GLY A 129 7.12 10.50 20.72
C GLY A 129 6.32 11.78 20.45
N SER A 130 5.02 11.65 20.22
CA SER A 130 4.04 12.70 20.48
C SER A 130 2.74 12.05 20.93
N GLY A 131 2.41 12.22 22.20
CA GLY A 131 1.21 11.68 22.80
C GLY A 131 -0.04 12.20 22.09
N THR A 132 -0.74 11.29 21.42
CA THR A 132 -2.20 11.35 21.27
C THR A 132 -2.70 9.93 21.46
N GLU A 133 -3.34 9.69 22.61
CA GLU A 133 -4.12 8.49 22.86
C GLU A 133 -5.11 8.28 21.70
N PRO A 134 -5.28 7.06 21.19
CA PRO A 134 -6.43 6.78 20.34
C PRO A 134 -7.67 6.85 21.21
N GLU A 135 -8.50 7.89 21.03
CA GLU A 135 -9.88 7.88 21.50
C GLU A 135 -10.53 6.58 21.00
N THR A 136 -10.88 5.75 21.97
CA THR A 136 -11.70 4.58 21.77
C THR A 136 -13.04 5.04 21.19
N LYS A 137 -13.31 4.68 19.93
CA LYS A 137 -14.69 4.67 19.44
C LYS A 137 -15.42 3.54 20.15
N ASN A 138 -15.92 3.90 21.32
CA ASN A 138 -16.97 3.22 22.05
C ASN A 138 -18.27 3.39 21.24
N ALA A 139 -18.76 2.30 20.69
CA ALA A 139 -20.17 2.09 20.37
C ALA A 139 -20.40 0.61 20.72
N GLY A 140 -21.07 0.25 21.81
CA GLY A 140 -22.20 0.92 22.44
C GLY A 140 -23.47 0.36 21.80
N THR A 141 -23.91 -0.78 22.36
CA THR A 141 -25.09 -1.62 22.07
C THR A 141 -24.86 -2.83 21.17
#